data_AF-A0A4Q0SZB7-F1
#
_entry.id   AF-A0A4Q0SZB7-F1
#
_cell.length_a   1.000
_cell.length_b   1.000
_cell.length_c   1.000
_cell.angle_alpha   90.00
_cell.angle_beta   90.00
_cell.angle_gamma   90.00
#
_symmetry.space_group_name_H-M   'P 1'
#
loop_
_entity.id
_entity.type
_entity.pdbx_description
1 polymer ?
#
loop_
_entity_poly.entity_id
_entity_poly.type
_entity_poly.pdbx_seq_one_letter_code
_entity_poly.pdbx_strand_id
1 'polypeptide(L)'
;MKILSIKRLLQASLVAFVLTGFAGTVPAARAQDAPQTTTAAQSSTPAATVPEKKKEEEDETAVYRKSASVQAFGRALGLNADQAATAFTWLNFLILAGLVLWFLVRTLPKTFRDRNTTIQKQLVDARTATEEASIRLNSVEARLSKLDEQIAGLKDQAEKDSALDEKRIKASVEDEKAKILAAAEQEIATATTHAQRSIQQYAAELAIEQAARKLSISAETDRLLVQNFARKLGGDESKEGQN
;
A
#
# COMPACT_ATOMS: atom_id res chain seq x y z
N MET A 1 -56.20 -0.11 35.74
CA MET A 1 -56.72 -1.38 35.18
C MET A 1 -55.77 -1.86 34.08
N LYS A 2 -55.11 -3.03 34.30
CA LYS A 2 -54.54 -3.99 33.33
C LYS A 2 -53.39 -3.48 32.41
N ILE A 3 -52.12 -3.83 32.65
CA ILE A 3 -51.43 -5.12 32.37
C ILE A 3 -51.59 -5.54 30.89
N LEU A 4 -50.58 -5.26 30.06
CA LEU A 4 -50.02 -6.18 29.04
C LEU A 4 -48.92 -5.46 28.24
N SER A 5 -47.66 -5.91 28.34
CA SER A 5 -46.69 -6.08 27.22
C SER A 5 -45.22 -6.24 27.65
N ILE A 6 -44.98 -6.99 28.73
CA ILE A 6 -43.65 -7.53 29.12
C ILE A 6 -43.33 -8.76 28.23
N LYS A 7 -43.16 -8.57 26.91
CA LYS A 7 -42.83 -9.70 26.00
C LYS A 7 -41.99 -9.35 24.76
N ARG A 8 -41.35 -8.18 24.71
CA ARG A 8 -40.55 -7.73 23.55
C ARG A 8 -39.05 -7.54 23.80
N LEU A 9 -38.52 -8.01 24.93
CA LEU A 9 -37.13 -7.73 25.34
C LEU A 9 -36.24 -8.96 25.57
N LEU A 10 -36.62 -10.15 25.06
CA LEU A 10 -35.86 -11.39 25.30
C LEU A 10 -35.53 -12.23 24.05
N GLN A 11 -35.52 -11.61 22.85
CA GLN A 11 -35.12 -12.30 21.60
C GLN A 11 -34.01 -11.57 20.83
N ALA A 12 -33.15 -10.83 21.53
CA ALA A 12 -31.99 -10.17 20.94
C ALA A 12 -30.74 -10.37 21.80
N SER A 13 -30.27 -11.60 21.94
CA SER A 13 -28.86 -11.92 22.28
C SER A 13 -28.61 -13.42 22.16
N LEU A 14 -28.54 -13.95 20.94
CA LEU A 14 -27.90 -15.25 20.67
C LEU A 14 -27.46 -15.35 19.20
N VAL A 15 -26.72 -14.35 18.71
CA VAL A 15 -25.91 -14.48 17.48
C VAL A 15 -24.63 -13.67 17.70
N ALA A 16 -23.68 -14.24 18.42
CA ALA A 16 -22.30 -13.75 18.49
C ALA A 16 -21.37 -14.77 19.17
N PHE A 17 -21.17 -15.95 18.58
CA PHE A 17 -19.92 -16.71 18.80
C PHE A 17 -19.74 -17.84 17.77
N VAL A 18 -19.41 -17.47 16.53
CA VAL A 18 -18.70 -18.37 15.61
C VAL A 18 -17.61 -17.55 14.94
N LEU A 19 -16.39 -17.62 15.48
CA LEU A 19 -15.11 -17.50 14.77
C LEU A 19 -13.97 -17.58 15.79
N THR A 20 -12.90 -18.27 15.40
CA THR A 20 -11.63 -18.57 16.13
C THR A 20 -11.70 -19.80 17.04
N GLY A 21 -10.82 -20.80 16.95
CA GLY A 21 -9.67 -21.00 16.09
C GLY A 21 -9.11 -22.40 16.34
N PHE A 22 -8.75 -23.08 15.25
CA PHE A 22 -8.01 -24.33 15.24
C PHE A 22 -6.53 -23.99 15.56
N ALA A 23 -6.01 -24.43 16.70
CA ALA A 23 -4.58 -24.48 16.98
C ALA A 23 -4.32 -25.61 17.96
N GLY A 24 -3.55 -26.61 17.54
CA GLY A 24 -3.30 -27.83 18.29
C GLY A 24 -2.41 -27.63 19.52
N THR A 25 -2.47 -28.58 20.44
CA THR A 25 -1.44 -28.79 21.48
C THR A 25 -1.25 -30.29 21.75
N VAL A 26 0.02 -30.70 21.66
CA VAL A 26 0.60 -31.93 22.24
C VAL A 26 1.37 -31.47 23.51
N PRO A 27 1.52 -32.32 24.55
CA PRO A 27 1.46 -31.90 25.95
C PRO A 27 2.82 -31.50 26.55
N ALA A 28 2.78 -30.83 27.70
CA ALA A 28 3.93 -30.70 28.58
C ALA A 28 3.48 -30.74 30.05
N ALA A 29 3.98 -31.73 30.78
CA ALA A 29 3.85 -31.86 32.21
C ALA A 29 4.73 -30.83 32.92
N ARG A 30 4.19 -30.15 33.94
CA ARG A 30 4.97 -29.63 35.06
C ARG A 30 4.09 -29.51 36.30
N ALA A 31 4.55 -30.13 37.38
CA ALA A 31 4.02 -30.05 38.72
C ALA A 31 4.29 -28.67 39.34
N GLN A 32 3.37 -28.19 40.19
CA GLN A 32 3.68 -27.24 41.26
C GLN A 32 2.63 -27.29 42.37
N ASP A 33 3.13 -27.49 43.59
CA ASP A 33 2.44 -27.49 44.89
C ASP A 33 2.00 -26.07 45.34
N ALA A 34 0.77 -26.01 45.91
CA ALA A 34 0.17 -25.27 47.06
C ALA A 34 0.72 -23.88 47.56
N PRO A 35 0.02 -23.09 48.44
CA PRO A 35 -1.28 -23.27 49.15
C PRO A 35 -2.19 -21.98 49.30
N GLN A 36 -3.35 -22.15 50.00
CA GLN A 36 -4.17 -21.16 50.78
C GLN A 36 -5.43 -20.53 50.13
N THR A 37 -6.68 -20.93 50.47
CA THR A 37 -7.57 -20.66 51.65
C THR A 37 -8.12 -19.21 51.69
N THR A 38 -9.42 -18.90 51.76
CA THR A 38 -10.52 -19.23 52.71
C THR A 38 -11.91 -19.00 52.04
N THR A 39 -12.95 -19.83 52.18
CA THR A 39 -13.88 -20.17 53.29
C THR A 39 -14.99 -19.14 53.60
N ALA A 40 -16.25 -19.51 53.25
CA ALA A 40 -17.48 -19.37 54.06
C ALA A 40 -18.60 -20.17 53.33
N ALA A 41 -18.84 -21.44 53.63
CA ALA A 41 -19.62 -22.01 54.74
C ALA A 41 -21.15 -21.98 54.52
N GLN A 42 -21.73 -23.18 54.33
CA GLN A 42 -22.92 -23.75 55.00
C GLN A 42 -23.22 -25.13 54.35
N SER A 43 -22.77 -26.25 54.93
CA SER A 43 -23.51 -27.15 55.87
C SER A 43 -24.85 -27.62 55.29
N SER A 44 -25.20 -28.90 55.12
CA SER A 44 -24.89 -30.10 55.93
C SER A 44 -25.40 -31.37 55.23
N THR A 45 -24.63 -32.47 55.29
CA THR A 45 -25.03 -33.89 55.10
C THR A 45 -26.03 -34.33 56.21
N PRO A 46 -26.77 -35.47 56.15
CA PRO A 46 -26.27 -36.79 55.73
C PRO A 46 -27.22 -37.66 54.89
N ALA A 47 -26.61 -38.46 54.00
CA ALA A 47 -27.14 -39.74 53.61
C ALA A 47 -27.16 -40.67 54.84
N ALA A 48 -28.34 -41.23 55.14
CA ALA A 48 -28.51 -42.35 56.05
C ALA A 48 -29.25 -43.46 55.31
N THR A 49 -28.52 -44.52 54.98
CA THR A 49 -29.03 -45.85 54.66
C THR A 49 -29.55 -46.47 55.97
N VAL A 50 -30.74 -47.05 56.05
CA VAL A 50 -31.13 -48.51 56.02
C VAL A 50 -32.47 -48.57 56.82
N PRO A 51 -33.38 -49.57 56.73
CA PRO A 51 -34.05 -50.32 55.64
C PRO A 51 -35.61 -50.21 55.72
N GLU A 52 -36.37 -50.69 54.72
CA GLU A 52 -37.53 -51.62 54.87
C GLU A 52 -38.54 -51.59 53.70
N LYS A 53 -38.95 -52.81 53.33
CA LYS A 53 -40.30 -53.24 52.89
C LYS A 53 -40.80 -52.87 51.48
N LYS A 54 -40.69 -53.87 50.60
CA LYS A 54 -41.79 -54.52 49.83
C LYS A 54 -43.09 -53.68 49.74
N LYS A 55 -43.37 -53.16 48.54
CA LYS A 55 -44.71 -53.05 47.92
C LYS A 55 -44.57 -52.53 46.48
N GLU A 56 -44.89 -53.40 45.54
CA GLU A 56 -45.70 -53.14 44.34
C GLU A 56 -45.57 -51.75 43.71
N GLU A 57 -44.70 -51.61 42.72
CA GLU A 57 -44.89 -50.62 41.65
C GLU A 57 -45.99 -51.15 40.71
N GLU A 58 -47.24 -50.97 41.15
CA GLU A 58 -48.42 -51.06 40.30
C GLU A 58 -48.30 -50.00 39.19
N ASP A 59 -47.99 -50.47 37.98
CA ASP A 59 -48.56 -50.04 36.70
C ASP A 59 -49.24 -48.65 36.71
N GLU A 60 -48.46 -47.57 36.78
CA GLU A 60 -48.96 -46.19 36.61
C GLU A 60 -49.64 -46.02 35.23
N THR A 61 -49.31 -46.89 34.27
CA THR A 61 -49.98 -47.01 32.96
C THR A 61 -51.36 -47.69 33.01
N ALA A 62 -51.69 -48.46 34.06
CA ALA A 62 -53.02 -49.04 34.25
C ALA A 62 -54.09 -48.01 34.61
N VAL A 63 -53.69 -46.90 35.23
CA VAL A 63 -54.61 -45.81 35.62
C VAL A 63 -55.13 -45.08 34.38
N TYR A 64 -54.29 -44.87 33.37
CA TYR A 64 -54.70 -44.23 32.11
C TYR A 64 -55.56 -45.13 31.21
N ARG A 65 -55.39 -46.46 31.31
CA ARG A 65 -56.25 -47.45 30.62
C ARG A 65 -57.68 -47.52 31.17
N LYS A 66 -57.92 -46.97 32.37
CA LYS A 66 -59.22 -46.97 33.07
C LYS A 66 -59.86 -45.57 33.15
N SER A 67 -59.59 -44.68 32.20
CA SER A 67 -60.33 -43.41 32.13
C SER A 67 -61.80 -43.65 31.72
N ALA A 68 -62.72 -42.86 32.31
CA ALA A 68 -64.17 -43.04 32.12
C ALA A 68 -64.62 -42.97 30.65
N SER A 69 -63.88 -42.24 29.80
CA SER A 69 -64.11 -42.16 28.36
C SER A 69 -63.73 -43.46 27.61
N VAL A 70 -62.70 -44.17 28.06
CA VAL A 70 -62.26 -45.45 27.46
C VAL A 70 -63.17 -46.61 27.91
N GLN A 71 -63.62 -46.60 29.17
CA GLN A 71 -64.58 -47.61 29.67
C GLN A 71 -66.00 -47.42 29.12
N ALA A 72 -66.45 -46.18 28.90
CA ALA A 72 -67.74 -45.90 28.28
C ALA A 72 -67.79 -46.39 26.82
N PHE A 73 -66.70 -46.22 26.08
CA PHE A 73 -66.59 -46.69 24.70
C PHE A 73 -66.51 -48.22 24.61
N GLY A 74 -65.79 -48.87 25.54
CA GLY A 74 -65.68 -50.34 25.60
C GLY A 74 -67.00 -51.04 25.94
N ARG A 75 -67.84 -50.46 26.81
CA ARG A 75 -69.17 -51.02 27.13
C ARG A 75 -70.18 -50.88 25.99
N ALA A 76 -70.10 -49.82 25.19
CA ALA A 76 -71.03 -49.59 24.08
C ALA A 76 -70.79 -50.51 22.88
N LEU A 77 -69.58 -51.08 22.73
CA LEU A 77 -69.17 -51.88 21.57
C LEU A 77 -68.99 -53.39 21.84
N GLY A 78 -69.15 -53.86 23.09
CA GLY A 78 -69.11 -55.29 23.42
C GLY A 78 -67.76 -55.99 23.18
N LEU A 79 -66.64 -55.31 23.45
CA LEU A 79 -65.28 -55.84 23.26
C LEU A 79 -64.38 -55.57 24.48
N ASN A 80 -63.46 -56.50 24.79
CA ASN A 80 -62.56 -56.47 25.94
C ASN A 80 -61.77 -55.15 26.04
N ALA A 81 -61.75 -54.54 27.23
CA ALA A 81 -61.21 -53.21 27.50
C ALA A 81 -59.74 -53.02 27.06
N ASP A 82 -58.94 -54.09 27.05
CA ASP A 82 -57.55 -54.06 26.60
C ASP A 82 -57.41 -53.86 25.08
N GLN A 83 -58.32 -54.42 24.26
CA GLN A 83 -58.29 -54.23 22.81
C GLN A 83 -58.72 -52.81 22.40
N ALA A 84 -59.69 -52.23 23.12
CA ALA A 84 -60.12 -50.85 22.90
C ALA A 84 -59.01 -49.85 23.24
N ALA A 85 -58.27 -50.08 24.33
CA ALA A 85 -57.13 -49.23 24.69
C ALA A 85 -56.02 -49.29 23.65
N THR A 86 -55.63 -50.49 23.19
CA THR A 86 -54.60 -50.64 22.14
C THR A 86 -55.04 -50.03 20.81
N ALA A 87 -56.30 -50.21 20.40
CA ALA A 87 -56.84 -49.60 19.20
C ALA A 87 -56.83 -48.06 19.28
N PHE A 88 -57.17 -47.49 20.43
CA PHE A 88 -57.13 -46.05 20.64
C PHE A 88 -55.69 -45.49 20.61
N THR A 89 -54.71 -46.20 21.18
CA THR A 89 -53.30 -45.83 21.10
C THR A 89 -52.78 -45.84 19.66
N TRP A 90 -53.08 -46.89 18.88
CA TRP A 90 -52.71 -46.97 17.47
C TRP A 90 -53.40 -45.91 16.62
N LEU A 91 -54.68 -45.63 16.88
CA LEU A 91 -55.41 -44.57 16.21
C LEU A 91 -54.80 -43.19 16.50
N ASN A 92 -54.48 -42.90 17.76
CA ASN A 92 -53.81 -41.66 18.15
C ASN A 92 -52.44 -41.53 17.49
N PHE A 93 -51.65 -42.62 17.47
CA PHE A 93 -50.36 -42.66 16.81
C PHE A 93 -50.48 -42.42 15.30
N LEU A 94 -51.45 -43.05 14.61
CA LEU A 94 -51.68 -42.84 13.19
C LEU A 94 -52.11 -41.40 12.86
N ILE A 95 -52.94 -40.81 13.70
CA ILE A 95 -53.34 -39.39 13.55
C ILE A 95 -52.11 -38.48 13.73
N LEU A 96 -51.29 -38.72 14.76
CA LEU A 96 -50.08 -37.95 15.00
C LEU A 96 -49.04 -38.15 13.89
N ALA A 97 -48.77 -39.39 13.49
CA ALA A 97 -47.85 -39.73 12.42
C ALA A 97 -48.32 -39.14 11.07
N GLY A 98 -49.62 -39.16 10.80
CA GLY A 98 -50.21 -38.52 9.63
C GLY A 98 -50.00 -37.00 9.64
N LEU A 99 -50.20 -36.34 10.78
CA LEU A 99 -49.99 -34.90 10.94
C LEU A 99 -48.50 -34.53 10.77
N VAL A 100 -47.59 -35.31 11.37
CA VAL A 100 -46.14 -35.14 11.21
C VAL A 100 -45.71 -35.36 9.77
N LEU A 101 -46.18 -36.43 9.12
CA LEU A 101 -45.86 -36.73 7.73
C LEU A 101 -46.36 -35.63 6.79
N TRP A 102 -47.59 -35.14 7.01
CA TRP A 102 -48.14 -34.01 6.26
C TRP A 102 -47.27 -32.75 6.43
N PHE A 103 -46.84 -32.43 7.65
CA PHE A 103 -45.97 -31.28 7.91
C PHE A 103 -44.57 -31.42 7.27
N LEU A 104 -43.98 -32.62 7.33
CA LEU A 104 -42.67 -32.93 6.73
C LEU A 104 -42.72 -32.83 5.20
N VAL A 105 -43.71 -33.46 4.56
CA VAL A 105 -43.90 -33.42 3.10
C VAL A 105 -44.16 -31.99 2.62
N ARG A 106 -44.83 -31.17 3.43
CA ARG A 106 -45.06 -29.75 3.13
C ARG A 106 -43.79 -28.89 3.25
N THR A 107 -42.93 -29.15 4.22
CA THR A 107 -41.83 -28.25 4.62
C THR A 107 -40.47 -28.62 4.02
N LEU A 108 -40.11 -29.92 3.98
CA LEU A 108 -38.82 -30.41 3.49
C LEU A 108 -38.50 -30.04 2.02
N PRO A 109 -39.40 -30.21 1.04
CA PRO A 109 -39.03 -29.93 -0.36
C PRO A 109 -38.72 -28.45 -0.61
N LYS A 110 -39.31 -27.54 0.18
CA LYS A 110 -39.02 -26.11 0.08
C LYS A 110 -37.59 -25.81 0.53
N THR A 111 -37.17 -26.31 1.68
CA THR A 111 -35.83 -26.02 2.24
C THR A 111 -34.71 -26.66 1.43
N PHE A 112 -34.89 -27.87 0.91
CA PHE A 112 -33.90 -28.49 0.02
C PHE A 112 -33.79 -27.78 -1.32
N ARG A 113 -34.91 -27.32 -1.89
CA ARG A 113 -34.91 -26.55 -3.14
C ARG A 113 -34.19 -25.22 -2.96
N ASP A 114 -34.49 -24.47 -1.89
CA ASP A 114 -33.85 -23.18 -1.60
C ASP A 114 -32.33 -23.34 -1.37
N ARG A 115 -31.90 -24.43 -0.71
CA ARG A 115 -30.48 -24.76 -0.55
C ARG A 115 -29.81 -25.10 -1.88
N ASN A 116 -30.46 -25.91 -2.71
CA ASN A 116 -29.92 -26.30 -4.02
C ASN A 116 -29.77 -25.07 -4.93
N THR A 117 -30.77 -24.18 -4.98
CA THR A 117 -30.68 -22.93 -5.74
C THR A 117 -29.59 -22.01 -5.21
N THR A 118 -29.40 -21.96 -3.88
CA THR A 118 -28.33 -21.17 -3.26
C THR A 118 -26.95 -21.72 -3.63
N ILE A 119 -26.76 -23.05 -3.56
CA ILE A 119 -25.50 -23.70 -3.94
C ILE A 119 -25.20 -23.50 -5.43
N GLN A 120 -26.20 -23.68 -6.29
CA GLN A 120 -26.04 -23.43 -7.73
C GLN A 120 -25.65 -21.97 -8.00
N LYS A 121 -26.32 -21.01 -7.33
CA LYS A 121 -25.97 -19.61 -7.43
C LYS A 121 -24.53 -19.34 -6.97
N GLN A 122 -24.15 -19.85 -5.80
CA GLN A 122 -22.79 -19.69 -5.27
C GLN A 122 -21.72 -20.32 -6.19
N LEU A 123 -22.02 -21.45 -6.82
CA LEU A 123 -21.11 -22.09 -7.78
C LEU A 123 -20.93 -21.23 -9.03
N VAL A 124 -22.02 -20.65 -9.55
CA VAL A 124 -21.97 -19.73 -10.69
C VAL A 124 -21.22 -18.47 -10.32
N ASP A 125 -21.56 -17.84 -9.18
CA ASP A 125 -20.90 -16.64 -8.68
C ASP A 125 -19.40 -16.85 -8.46
N ALA A 126 -19.00 -18.02 -7.93
CA ALA A 126 -17.60 -18.39 -7.75
C ALA A 126 -16.87 -18.60 -9.09
N ARG A 127 -17.52 -19.21 -10.08
CA ARG A 127 -16.97 -19.37 -11.43
C ARG A 127 -16.77 -18.02 -12.11
N THR A 128 -17.78 -17.16 -12.06
CA THR A 128 -17.69 -15.80 -12.63
C THR A 128 -16.62 -14.96 -11.93
N ALA A 129 -16.50 -15.06 -10.60
CA ALA A 129 -15.44 -14.38 -9.86
C ALA A 129 -14.04 -14.89 -10.25
N THR A 130 -13.89 -16.19 -10.49
CA THR A 130 -12.62 -16.78 -10.96
C THR A 130 -12.28 -16.33 -12.37
N GLU A 131 -13.26 -16.27 -13.26
CA GLU A 131 -13.09 -15.79 -14.63
C GLU A 131 -12.74 -14.29 -14.67
N GLU A 132 -13.41 -13.46 -13.87
CA GLU A 132 -13.03 -12.05 -13.74
C GLU A 132 -11.61 -11.89 -13.18
N ALA A 133 -11.24 -12.68 -12.17
CA ALA A 133 -9.90 -12.64 -11.59
C ALA A 133 -8.84 -13.05 -12.62
N SER A 134 -9.09 -14.07 -13.44
CA SER A 134 -8.16 -14.51 -14.48
C SER A 134 -8.03 -13.48 -15.61
N ILE A 135 -9.13 -12.84 -16.01
CA ILE A 135 -9.10 -11.73 -16.98
C ILE A 135 -8.26 -10.57 -16.44
N ARG A 136 -8.47 -10.18 -15.17
CA ARG A 136 -7.68 -9.11 -14.55
C ARG A 136 -6.21 -9.48 -14.45
N LEU A 137 -5.88 -10.70 -14.05
CA LEU A 137 -4.50 -11.18 -13.99
C LEU A 137 -3.83 -11.10 -15.36
N ASN A 138 -4.47 -11.65 -16.40
CA ASN A 138 -3.95 -11.59 -17.77
C ASN A 138 -3.77 -10.15 -18.26
N SER A 139 -4.68 -9.24 -17.90
CA SER A 139 -4.56 -7.83 -18.26
C SER A 139 -3.39 -7.13 -17.57
N VAL A 140 -3.09 -7.51 -16.32
CA VAL A 140 -1.94 -6.98 -15.57
C VAL A 140 -0.66 -7.55 -16.14
N GLU A 141 -0.60 -8.85 -16.41
CA GLU A 141 0.56 -9.52 -17.01
C GLU A 141 0.91 -8.90 -18.37
N ALA A 142 -0.09 -8.69 -19.24
CA ALA A 142 0.12 -8.03 -20.53
C ALA A 142 0.58 -6.57 -20.41
N ARG A 143 0.17 -5.87 -19.34
CA ARG A 143 0.67 -4.51 -19.05
C ARG A 143 2.10 -4.56 -18.54
N LEU A 144 2.45 -5.52 -17.68
CA LEU A 144 3.80 -5.70 -17.18
C LEU A 144 4.77 -6.06 -18.31
N SER A 145 4.41 -7.00 -19.18
CA SER A 145 5.24 -7.37 -20.34
C SER A 145 5.47 -6.19 -21.28
N LYS A 146 4.44 -5.36 -21.51
CA LYS A 146 4.56 -4.14 -22.30
C LYS A 146 5.45 -3.09 -21.62
N LEU A 147 5.39 -2.96 -20.30
CA LEU A 147 6.26 -2.07 -19.55
C LEU A 147 7.72 -2.55 -19.60
N ASP A 148 7.97 -3.86 -19.51
CA ASP A 148 9.32 -4.42 -19.64
C ASP A 148 9.91 -4.14 -21.03
N GLU A 149 9.12 -4.29 -22.09
CA GLU A 149 9.53 -3.94 -23.46
C GLU A 149 9.81 -2.44 -23.60
N GLN A 150 8.97 -1.57 -23.01
CA GLN A 150 9.19 -0.13 -23.00
C GLN A 150 10.44 0.27 -22.21
N ILE A 151 10.71 -0.39 -21.08
CA ILE A 151 11.91 -0.16 -20.27
C ILE A 151 13.16 -0.57 -21.04
N ALA A 152 13.12 -1.71 -21.73
CA ALA A 152 14.23 -2.14 -22.59
C ALA A 152 14.47 -1.13 -23.73
N GLY A 153 13.40 -0.70 -24.42
CA GLY A 153 13.50 0.33 -25.46
C GLY A 153 14.04 1.66 -24.94
N LEU A 154 13.61 2.09 -23.75
CA LEU A 154 14.09 3.33 -23.13
C LEU A 154 15.57 3.22 -22.74
N LYS A 155 16.02 2.06 -22.24
CA LYS A 155 17.44 1.83 -21.93
C LYS A 155 18.30 1.89 -23.17
N ASP A 156 17.90 1.20 -24.24
CA ASP A 156 18.62 1.22 -25.52
C ASP A 156 18.69 2.63 -26.13
N GLN A 157 17.60 3.39 -26.01
CA GLN A 157 17.56 4.78 -26.46
C GLN A 157 18.46 5.66 -25.60
N ALA A 158 18.39 5.55 -24.28
CA ALA A 158 19.23 6.32 -23.36
C ALA A 158 20.72 6.03 -23.57
N GLU A 159 21.11 4.79 -23.86
CA GLU A 159 22.50 4.43 -24.15
C GLU A 159 22.97 5.07 -25.47
N LYS A 160 22.15 5.03 -26.51
CA LYS A 160 22.44 5.70 -27.79
C LYS A 160 22.54 7.21 -27.64
N ASP A 161 21.60 7.82 -26.95
CA ASP A 161 21.55 9.26 -26.72
C ASP A 161 22.75 9.70 -25.87
N SER A 162 23.10 8.95 -24.83
CA SER A 162 24.30 9.19 -24.01
C SER A 162 25.58 9.13 -24.84
N ALA A 163 25.73 8.15 -25.73
CA ALA A 163 26.91 8.04 -26.58
C ALA A 163 26.98 9.18 -27.63
N LEU A 164 25.84 9.65 -28.14
CA LEU A 164 25.78 10.80 -29.04
C LEU A 164 26.10 12.11 -28.31
N ASP A 165 25.54 12.31 -27.13
CA ASP A 165 25.80 13.49 -26.30
C ASP A 165 27.26 13.54 -25.83
N GLU A 166 27.85 12.40 -25.46
CA GLU A 166 29.27 12.35 -25.12
C GLU A 166 30.14 12.82 -26.28
N LYS A 167 29.85 12.39 -27.52
CA LYS A 167 30.56 12.83 -28.72
C LYS A 167 30.35 14.33 -28.98
N ARG A 168 29.12 14.82 -28.86
CA ARG A 168 28.79 16.24 -29.07
C ARG A 168 29.47 17.14 -28.04
N ILE A 169 29.45 16.74 -26.77
CA ILE A 169 30.11 17.46 -25.68
C ILE A 169 31.61 17.49 -25.93
N LYS A 170 32.24 16.35 -26.22
CA LYS A 170 33.68 16.29 -26.52
C LYS A 170 34.06 17.20 -27.68
N ALA A 171 33.29 17.19 -28.77
CA ALA A 171 33.52 18.08 -29.90
C ALA A 171 33.42 19.56 -29.48
N SER A 172 32.36 19.94 -28.77
CA SER A 172 32.18 21.32 -28.30
C SER A 172 33.26 21.78 -27.32
N VAL A 173 33.79 20.86 -26.49
CA VAL A 173 34.87 21.14 -25.54
C VAL A 173 36.19 21.36 -26.27
N GLU A 174 36.50 20.56 -27.29
CA GLU A 174 37.72 20.78 -28.09
C GLU A 174 37.64 22.08 -28.90
N ASP A 175 36.48 22.42 -29.46
CA ASP A 175 36.26 23.69 -30.16
C ASP A 175 36.42 24.89 -29.20
N GLU A 176 35.82 24.83 -28.01
CA GLU A 176 35.92 25.91 -27.02
C GLU A 176 37.35 26.02 -26.49
N LYS A 177 38.04 24.90 -26.28
CA LYS A 177 39.46 24.89 -25.92
C LYS A 177 40.32 25.56 -26.99
N ALA A 178 40.11 25.25 -28.27
CA ALA A 178 40.84 25.89 -29.36
C ALA A 178 40.59 27.40 -29.39
N LYS A 179 39.34 27.83 -29.16
CA LYS A 179 38.97 29.25 -29.09
C LYS A 179 39.61 29.97 -27.91
N ILE A 180 39.63 29.34 -26.73
CA ILE A 180 40.29 29.89 -25.53
C ILE A 180 41.79 30.05 -25.78
N LEU A 181 42.44 29.05 -26.37
CA LEU A 181 43.87 29.13 -26.69
C LEU A 181 44.15 30.27 -27.68
N ALA A 182 43.37 30.39 -28.76
CA ALA A 182 43.53 31.47 -29.72
C ALA A 182 43.32 32.86 -29.08
N ALA A 183 42.31 33.01 -28.22
CA ALA A 183 42.05 34.25 -27.49
C ALA A 183 43.20 34.59 -26.53
N ALA A 184 43.72 33.60 -25.80
CA ALA A 184 44.85 33.77 -24.89
C ALA A 184 46.14 34.15 -25.64
N GLU A 185 46.42 33.51 -26.78
CA GLU A 185 47.56 33.86 -27.64
C GLU A 185 47.46 35.32 -28.13
N GLN A 186 46.27 35.74 -28.57
CA GLN A 186 46.03 37.11 -28.99
C GLN A 186 46.17 38.11 -27.83
N GLU A 187 45.68 37.76 -26.64
CA GLU A 187 45.83 38.59 -25.44
C GLU A 187 47.29 38.72 -25.03
N ILE A 188 48.05 37.63 -25.03
CA ILE A 188 49.50 37.65 -24.75
C ILE A 188 50.23 38.52 -25.78
N ALA A 189 49.91 38.39 -27.06
CA ALA A 189 50.53 39.20 -28.11
C ALA A 189 50.24 40.71 -27.93
N THR A 190 48.99 41.06 -27.63
CA THR A 190 48.61 42.46 -27.39
C THR A 190 49.25 43.02 -26.11
N ALA A 191 49.26 42.25 -25.02
CA ALA A 191 49.94 42.62 -23.78
C ALA A 191 51.46 42.78 -23.98
N THR A 192 52.09 41.88 -24.75
CA THR A 192 53.53 41.94 -25.04
C THR A 192 53.89 43.19 -25.85
N THR A 193 53.13 43.49 -26.91
CA THR A 193 53.37 44.70 -27.71
C THR A 193 53.13 45.98 -26.91
N HIS A 194 52.12 45.99 -26.03
CA HIS A 194 51.89 47.09 -25.11
C HIS A 194 53.06 47.27 -24.12
N ALA A 195 53.55 46.18 -23.51
CA ALA A 195 54.70 46.22 -22.61
C ALA A 195 55.99 46.69 -23.30
N GLN A 196 56.24 46.27 -24.54
CA GLN A 196 57.38 46.75 -25.32
C GLN A 196 57.30 48.26 -25.57
N ARG A 197 56.11 48.76 -25.95
CA ARG A 197 55.88 50.20 -26.17
C ARG A 197 56.05 51.01 -24.89
N SER A 198 55.55 50.53 -23.75
CA SER A 198 55.70 51.23 -22.47
C SER A 198 57.16 51.30 -22.03
N ILE A 199 57.94 50.23 -22.21
CA ILE A 199 59.39 50.23 -21.93
C ILE A 199 60.10 51.23 -22.86
N GLN A 200 59.78 51.23 -24.16
CA GLN A 200 60.40 52.17 -25.11
C GLN A 200 60.08 53.62 -24.76
N GLN A 201 58.83 53.92 -24.39
CA GLN A 201 58.42 55.25 -23.96
C GLN A 201 59.17 55.68 -22.69
N TYR A 202 59.25 54.81 -21.69
CA TYR A 202 59.98 55.08 -20.45
C TYR A 202 61.47 55.33 -20.70
N ALA A 203 62.11 54.53 -21.57
CA ALA A 203 63.50 54.71 -21.94
C ALA A 203 63.73 56.04 -22.69
N ALA A 204 62.82 56.43 -23.58
CA ALA A 204 62.88 57.70 -24.29
C ALA A 204 62.75 58.89 -23.32
N GLU A 205 61.83 58.82 -22.36
CA GLU A 205 61.64 59.85 -21.35
C GLU A 205 62.87 60.00 -20.44
N LEU A 206 63.45 58.87 -19.99
CA LEU A 206 64.70 58.87 -19.22
C LEU A 206 65.87 59.46 -20.03
N ALA A 207 65.97 59.15 -21.32
CA ALA A 207 67.00 59.69 -22.20
C ALA A 207 66.85 61.21 -22.38
N ILE A 208 65.62 61.71 -22.58
CA ILE A 208 65.32 63.15 -22.65
C ILE A 208 65.69 63.84 -21.33
N GLU A 209 65.31 63.26 -20.20
CA GLU A 209 65.62 63.80 -18.87
C GLU A 209 67.14 63.86 -18.63
N GLN A 210 67.89 62.83 -19.02
CA GLN A 210 69.36 62.85 -18.95
C GLN A 210 69.99 63.85 -19.92
N ALA A 211 69.47 63.99 -21.14
CA ALA A 211 69.93 64.98 -22.10
C ALA A 211 69.69 66.40 -21.60
N ALA A 212 68.50 66.68 -21.04
CA ALA A 212 68.17 67.96 -20.43
C ALA A 212 69.11 68.32 -19.27
N ARG A 213 69.48 67.34 -18.43
CA ARG A 213 70.46 67.54 -17.35
C ARG A 213 71.88 67.84 -17.87
N LYS A 214 72.27 67.24 -18.99
CA LYS A 214 73.61 67.45 -19.60
C LYS A 214 73.68 68.68 -20.51
N LEU A 215 72.55 69.27 -20.89
CA LEU A 215 72.50 70.46 -21.73
C LEU A 215 72.98 71.68 -20.94
N SER A 216 74.24 72.08 -21.16
CA SER A 216 74.75 73.37 -20.68
C SER A 216 74.57 74.44 -21.75
N ILE A 217 73.75 75.45 -21.44
CA ILE A 217 73.52 76.59 -22.33
C ILE A 217 74.65 77.59 -22.10
N SER A 218 75.56 77.69 -23.07
CA SER A 218 76.60 78.72 -23.11
C SER A 218 76.22 79.81 -24.13
N ALA A 219 76.75 81.02 -23.95
CA ALA A 219 76.48 82.15 -24.85
C ALA A 219 76.94 81.90 -26.31
N GLU A 220 77.89 80.98 -26.51
CA GLU A 220 78.34 80.56 -27.84
C GLU A 220 77.34 79.62 -28.52
N THR A 221 76.79 78.66 -27.77
CA THR A 221 75.74 77.74 -28.26
C THR A 221 74.48 78.50 -28.69
N ASP A 222 74.07 79.53 -27.93
CA ASP A 222 72.92 80.38 -28.27
C ASP A 222 73.11 81.15 -29.58
N ARG A 223 74.31 81.72 -29.81
CA ARG A 223 74.61 82.41 -31.08
C ARG A 223 74.54 81.46 -32.27
N LEU A 224 75.06 80.25 -32.13
CA LEU A 224 75.00 79.22 -33.18
C LEU A 224 73.56 78.76 -33.44
N LEU A 225 72.73 78.62 -32.39
CA LEU A 225 71.30 78.32 -32.51
C LEU A 225 70.56 79.39 -33.30
N VAL A 226 70.74 80.67 -32.95
CA VAL A 226 70.09 81.80 -33.64
C VAL A 226 70.52 81.87 -35.11
N GLN A 227 71.81 81.68 -35.41
CA GLN A 227 72.32 81.69 -36.78
C GLN A 227 71.77 80.53 -37.62
N ASN A 228 71.69 79.32 -37.04
CA ASN A 228 71.11 78.16 -37.72
C ASN A 228 69.59 78.31 -37.93
N PHE A 229 68.88 78.88 -36.95
CA PHE A 229 67.45 79.15 -37.07
C PHE A 229 67.16 80.17 -38.16
N ALA A 230 67.93 81.28 -38.20
CA ALA A 230 67.83 82.28 -39.25
C ALA A 230 68.14 81.70 -40.64
N ARG A 231 69.14 80.82 -40.75
CA ARG A 231 69.44 80.10 -42.00
C ARG A 231 68.30 79.16 -42.42
N LYS A 232 67.65 78.48 -41.47
CA LYS A 232 66.53 77.58 -41.77
C LYS A 232 65.30 78.34 -42.24
N LEU A 233 64.97 79.47 -41.60
CA LEU A 233 63.89 80.36 -42.05
C LEU A 233 64.16 80.92 -43.46
N GLY A 234 65.37 81.40 -43.73
CA GLY A 234 65.74 81.86 -45.09
C GLY A 234 65.82 80.74 -46.13
N GLY A 235 66.01 79.49 -45.71
CA GLY A 235 66.04 78.31 -46.58
C GLY A 235 64.66 77.72 -46.90
N ASP A 236 63.67 77.89 -46.02
CA ASP A 236 62.26 77.52 -46.27
C ASP A 236 61.58 78.54 -47.18
N GLU A 237 61.84 79.85 -46.99
CA GLU A 237 61.31 80.91 -47.86
C GLU A 237 61.79 80.81 -49.32
N SER A 238 62.92 80.12 -49.56
CA SER A 238 63.42 79.85 -50.92
C SER A 238 62.85 78.58 -51.55
N LYS A 239 62.10 77.75 -50.81
CA LYS A 239 61.45 76.52 -51.31
C LYS A 239 59.93 76.65 -51.50
N GLU A 240 59.23 77.48 -50.73
CA GLU A 240 57.77 77.66 -50.85
C GLU A 240 57.34 78.45 -52.11
N GLY A 241 58.29 78.91 -52.93
CA GLY A 241 58.06 79.45 -54.27
C GLY A 241 58.02 78.42 -55.40
N GLN A 242 58.17 77.12 -55.11
CA GLN A 242 58.14 76.02 -56.10
C GLN A 242 57.53 74.71 -55.53
N ASN A 243 56.19 74.58 -55.59
CA ASN A 243 55.35 73.39 -55.29
C ASN A 243 55.00 73.09 -53.82
#